data_AF-R7W3L4-F1
#
_entry.id   AF-R7W3L4-F1
#
_cell.length_a   1.000
_cell.length_b   1.000
_cell.length_c   1.000
_cell.angle_alpha   90.00
_cell.angle_beta   90.00
_cell.angle_gamma   90.00
#
_symmetry.space_group_name_H-M   'P 1'
#
loop_
_entity.id
_entity.type
_entity.pdbx_description
1 polymer ?
#
loop_
_entity_poly.entity_id
_entity_poly.type
_entity_poly.pdbx_seq_one_letter_code
_entity_poly.pdbx_strand_id
1 'polypeptide(L)'
;MSNAAASAIGATSGDEPSLTASTIDAQAIGSHILRINGYSYTMGLGTGKFITSECFTVGGHRWCLKYFPNGTQKGYPASISIFLCLVHTALDEVKAKFTISLLDQAGNPVPSYIRHGGMWTFSHKQGGNAARGYSDFIRRSDLENHYVKDDVFSVRCDVAVPLGKTVTKAILVSAVRRGV
;
A
#
# COMPACT_ATOMS: atom_id res chain seq x y z
N MET A 1 -75.52 35.10 -2.05
CA MET A 1 -74.29 34.59 -2.73
C MET A 1 -73.36 34.02 -1.66
N SER A 2 -72.86 32.81 -1.90
CA SER A 2 -71.74 32.06 -1.27
C SER A 2 -71.70 31.89 0.26
N ASN A 3 -71.88 30.69 0.83
CA ASN A 3 -71.08 29.44 0.84
C ASN A 3 -69.91 29.38 1.84
N ALA A 4 -69.76 28.18 2.38
CA ALA A 4 -69.07 27.73 3.59
C ALA A 4 -67.56 27.38 3.44
N ALA A 5 -67.05 26.78 4.53
CA ALA A 5 -65.89 25.88 4.67
C ALA A 5 -64.58 26.56 5.12
N ALA A 6 -63.64 25.94 5.83
CA ALA A 6 -63.57 24.77 6.72
C ALA A 6 -62.11 24.75 7.28
N SER A 7 -61.92 23.97 8.34
CA SER A 7 -60.66 23.67 9.05
C SER A 7 -59.54 23.02 8.21
N ALA A 8 -58.26 23.21 8.60
CA ALA A 8 -57.14 22.25 8.42
C ALA A 8 -55.93 22.74 9.27
N ILE A 9 -55.63 22.16 10.43
CA ILE A 9 -54.80 20.96 10.70
C ILE A 9 -53.36 21.05 10.15
N GLY A 10 -52.41 21.10 11.10
CA GLY A 10 -51.20 20.28 11.11
C GLY A 10 -50.00 20.75 10.28
N ALA A 11 -49.06 21.44 10.93
CA ALA A 11 -47.66 21.31 10.57
C ALA A 11 -47.06 20.17 11.41
N THR A 12 -47.12 18.97 10.83
CA THR A 12 -46.42 17.78 11.31
C THR A 12 -44.93 18.09 11.35
N SER A 13 -44.30 17.87 12.52
CA SER A 13 -42.87 17.64 12.60
C SER A 13 -42.53 16.47 11.68
N GLY A 14 -42.02 16.77 10.49
CA GLY A 14 -41.51 15.76 9.59
C GLY A 14 -40.29 15.15 10.25
N ASP A 15 -40.42 13.91 10.74
CA ASP A 15 -39.29 13.01 10.94
C ASP A 15 -38.63 12.85 9.58
N GLU A 16 -37.64 13.70 9.29
CA GLU A 16 -36.69 13.50 8.21
C GLU A 16 -36.07 12.10 8.41
N PRO A 17 -36.17 11.18 7.44
CA PRO A 17 -35.64 9.85 7.61
C PRO A 17 -34.15 9.92 7.94
N SER A 18 -33.77 9.44 9.13
CA SER A 18 -32.37 9.43 9.57
C SER A 18 -31.58 8.45 8.70
N LEU A 19 -30.97 8.96 7.63
CA LEU A 19 -30.19 8.14 6.72
C LEU A 19 -28.87 7.74 7.40
N THR A 20 -28.67 6.44 7.58
CA THR A 20 -27.42 5.87 8.11
C THR A 20 -26.69 5.09 7.02
N ALA A 21 -25.36 5.08 7.06
CA ALA A 21 -24.55 4.31 6.12
C ALA A 21 -23.50 3.48 6.87
N SER A 22 -23.12 2.34 6.29
CA SER A 22 -22.05 1.48 6.79
C SER A 22 -21.23 0.89 5.65
N THR A 23 -19.96 0.59 5.91
CA THR A 23 -19.08 -0.15 5.00
C THR A 23 -18.74 -1.53 5.56
N ILE A 24 -18.46 -2.46 4.65
CA ILE A 24 -17.91 -3.78 4.93
C ILE A 24 -16.46 -3.80 4.44
N ASP A 25 -15.51 -3.88 5.38
CA ASP A 25 -14.09 -4.01 5.05
C ASP A 25 -13.72 -5.51 4.97
N ALA A 26 -13.42 -6.00 3.77
CA ALA A 26 -12.91 -7.38 3.56
C ALA A 26 -11.39 -7.49 3.74
N GLN A 27 -10.68 -6.36 3.68
CA GLN A 27 -9.22 -6.30 3.79
C GLN A 27 -8.78 -4.97 4.41
N ALA A 28 -7.66 -5.00 5.13
CA ALA A 28 -6.94 -3.80 5.51
C ALA A 28 -5.96 -3.45 4.40
N ILE A 29 -5.98 -2.19 3.95
CA ILE A 29 -5.08 -1.67 2.92
C ILE A 29 -4.20 -0.60 3.54
N GLY A 30 -2.92 -0.57 3.15
CA GLY A 30 -2.01 0.50 3.51
C GLY A 30 -0.87 0.64 2.52
N SER A 31 -0.21 1.79 2.56
CA SER A 31 0.84 2.15 1.61
C SER A 31 2.05 2.69 2.36
N HIS A 32 3.24 2.41 1.83
CA HIS A 32 4.50 2.95 2.33
C HIS A 32 5.35 3.45 1.18
N ILE A 33 5.86 4.68 1.28
CA ILE A 33 6.79 5.25 0.32
C ILE A 33 8.18 5.23 0.93
N LEU A 34 9.09 4.47 0.31
CA LEU A 34 10.50 4.48 0.60
C LEU A 34 11.18 5.47 -0.34
N ARG A 35 11.64 6.59 0.22
CA ARG A 35 12.47 7.57 -0.48
C ARG A 35 13.94 7.30 -0.19
N ILE A 36 14.75 7.11 -1.23
CA ILE A 36 16.19 6.88 -1.13
C ILE A 36 16.86 8.21 -1.41
N ASN A 37 17.34 8.89 -0.37
CA ASN A 37 18.15 10.08 -0.51
C ASN A 37 19.64 9.69 -0.47
N GLY A 38 20.45 10.21 -1.40
CA GLY A 38 21.86 9.84 -1.46
C GLY A 38 22.08 8.49 -2.13
N TYR A 39 21.34 8.19 -3.21
CA TYR A 39 21.39 6.91 -3.92
C TYR A 39 22.84 6.46 -4.23
N SER A 40 23.68 7.37 -4.70
CA SER A 40 25.07 7.12 -5.04
C SER A 40 25.88 6.50 -3.89
N TYR A 41 25.62 6.93 -2.64
CA TYR A 41 26.29 6.39 -1.45
C TYR A 41 25.86 4.96 -1.12
N THR A 42 24.68 4.53 -1.57
CA THR A 42 24.18 3.16 -1.33
C THR A 42 24.88 2.14 -2.23
N MET A 43 25.49 2.58 -3.34
CA MET A 43 26.10 1.70 -4.33
C MET A 43 27.35 0.98 -3.83
N GLY A 44 27.98 1.47 -2.77
CA GLY A 44 29.15 0.83 -2.14
C GLY A 44 28.86 -0.45 -1.34
N LEU A 45 27.58 -0.78 -1.08
CA LEU A 45 27.19 -1.89 -0.20
C LEU A 45 27.60 -3.29 -0.72
N GLY A 46 27.82 -3.44 -2.03
CA GLY A 46 28.10 -4.73 -2.67
C GLY A 46 26.85 -5.62 -2.84
N THR A 47 26.97 -6.65 -3.69
CA THR A 47 25.85 -7.55 -4.03
C THR A 47 25.36 -8.36 -2.83
N GLY A 48 24.04 -8.53 -2.73
CA GLY A 48 23.38 -9.28 -1.65
C GLY A 48 23.27 -8.51 -0.33
N LYS A 49 23.82 -7.30 -0.24
CA LYS A 49 23.64 -6.41 0.90
C LYS A 49 22.44 -5.49 0.66
N PHE A 50 21.74 -5.15 1.75
CA PHE A 50 20.52 -4.37 1.69
C PHE A 50 20.45 -3.33 2.81
N ILE A 51 19.64 -2.30 2.56
CA ILE A 51 19.18 -1.33 3.55
C ILE A 51 17.71 -1.66 3.85
N THR A 52 17.32 -1.59 5.12
CA THR A 52 15.94 -1.82 5.55
C THR A 52 15.25 -0.48 5.79
N SER A 53 14.02 -0.33 5.32
CA SER A 53 13.19 0.84 5.62
C SER A 53 12.76 0.86 7.08
N GLU A 54 12.26 2.01 7.52
CA GLU A 54 11.41 2.05 8.70
C GLU A 54 10.18 1.16 8.55
N CYS A 55 9.63 0.74 9.69
CA CYS A 55 8.48 -0.14 9.71
C CYS A 55 7.17 0.62 9.55
N PHE A 56 6.19 -0.02 8.92
CA PHE A 56 4.84 0.49 8.77
C PHE A 56 3.81 -0.60 9.09
N THR A 57 2.58 -0.22 9.41
CA THR A 57 1.55 -1.15 9.90
C THR A 57 0.39 -1.27 8.93
N VAL A 58 0.03 -2.49 8.56
CA VAL A 58 -1.17 -2.80 7.75
C VAL A 58 -1.81 -4.07 8.31
N GLY A 59 -3.13 -4.03 8.53
CA GLY A 59 -3.88 -5.16 9.09
C GLY A 59 -3.46 -5.57 10.50
N GLY A 60 -2.85 -4.66 11.27
CA GLY A 60 -2.30 -4.97 12.61
C GLY A 60 -0.92 -5.65 12.57
N HIS A 61 -0.32 -5.81 11.38
CA HIS A 61 1.01 -6.40 11.22
C HIS A 61 2.03 -5.33 10.83
N ARG A 62 3.26 -5.48 11.33
CA ARG A 62 4.38 -4.62 10.99
C ARG A 62 5.13 -5.16 9.77
N TRP A 63 5.39 -4.28 8.84
CA TRP A 63 6.05 -4.55 7.57
C TRP A 63 7.26 -3.63 7.40
N CYS A 64 8.24 -4.04 6.62
CA CYS A 64 9.31 -3.17 6.13
C CYS A 64 9.73 -3.58 4.72
N LEU A 65 10.43 -2.68 4.03
CA LEU A 65 11.06 -2.95 2.75
C LEU A 65 12.55 -3.21 2.92
N LYS A 66 13.08 -4.17 2.17
CA LYS A 66 14.52 -4.38 1.97
C LYS A 66 14.89 -3.94 0.57
N TYR A 67 15.81 -2.98 0.49
CA TYR A 67 16.35 -2.41 -0.74
C TYR A 67 17.76 -2.92 -0.98
N PHE A 68 17.98 -3.57 -2.13
CA PHE A 68 19.28 -4.09 -2.57
C PHE A 68 19.80 -3.25 -3.74
N PRO A 69 20.73 -2.30 -3.52
CA PRO A 69 21.26 -1.44 -4.58
C PRO A 69 22.10 -2.20 -5.64
N ASN A 70 22.59 -3.38 -5.28
CA ASN A 70 23.49 -4.19 -6.10
C ASN A 70 22.93 -5.59 -6.41
N GLY A 71 21.61 -5.74 -6.36
CA GLY A 71 20.94 -7.02 -6.55
C GLY A 71 21.11 -7.99 -5.38
N THR A 72 20.39 -9.12 -5.44
CA THR A 72 20.40 -10.14 -4.38
C THR A 72 21.54 -11.15 -4.48
N GLN A 73 22.01 -11.44 -5.69
CA GLN A 73 23.02 -12.48 -5.92
C GLN A 73 23.93 -12.16 -7.11
N LYS A 74 25.16 -12.70 -7.08
CA LYS A 74 26.15 -12.51 -8.15
C LYS A 74 25.68 -13.22 -9.43
N GLY A 75 25.86 -12.57 -10.58
CA GLY A 75 25.50 -13.14 -11.89
C GLY A 75 24.12 -12.74 -12.43
N TYR A 76 23.35 -11.94 -11.69
CA TYR A 76 22.11 -11.33 -12.20
C TYR A 76 22.42 -10.00 -12.90
N PRO A 77 21.54 -9.54 -13.81
CA PRO A 77 21.64 -8.21 -14.39
C PRO A 77 21.78 -7.17 -13.27
N ALA A 78 22.55 -6.11 -13.54
CA ALA A 78 22.76 -4.98 -12.65
C ALA A 78 21.42 -4.26 -12.39
N SER A 79 20.60 -4.84 -11.52
CA SER A 79 19.25 -4.41 -11.19
C SER A 79 19.15 -4.11 -9.71
N ILE A 80 18.30 -3.14 -9.41
CA ILE A 80 17.85 -2.89 -8.06
C ILE A 80 16.81 -3.95 -7.70
N SER A 81 16.89 -4.47 -6.48
CA SER A 81 15.87 -5.38 -5.94
C SER A 81 15.15 -4.76 -4.74
N ILE A 82 13.84 -4.96 -4.67
CA ILE A 82 13.00 -4.52 -3.54
C ILE A 82 12.16 -5.71 -3.04
N PHE A 83 12.14 -5.91 -1.73
CA PHE A 83 11.35 -6.95 -1.08
C PHE A 83 10.55 -6.41 0.11
N LEU A 84 9.29 -6.81 0.20
CA LEU A 84 8.45 -6.67 1.38
C LEU A 84 8.76 -7.79 2.38
N CYS A 85 8.89 -7.41 3.65
CA CYS A 85 9.17 -8.33 4.76
C CYS A 85 8.15 -8.12 5.87
N LEU A 86 7.74 -9.23 6.49
CA LEU A 86 6.99 -9.20 7.75
C LEU A 86 7.99 -9.08 8.91
N VAL A 87 7.79 -8.10 9.78
CA VAL A 87 8.63 -7.86 10.96
C VAL A 87 8.03 -8.65 12.13
N HIS A 88 8.89 -9.31 12.92
CA HIS A 88 8.54 -10.21 14.03
C HIS A 88 7.16 -9.98 14.65
N THR A 89 6.25 -10.91 14.40
CA THR A 89 4.93 -10.98 15.03
C THR A 89 4.78 -12.27 15.81
N ALA A 90 3.96 -12.27 16.86
CA ALA A 90 3.58 -13.47 17.61
C ALA A 90 2.75 -14.49 16.79
N LEU A 91 2.35 -14.11 15.56
CA LEU A 91 1.62 -14.96 14.62
C LEU A 91 2.62 -15.66 13.67
N ASP A 92 2.39 -16.95 13.43
CA ASP A 92 3.28 -17.78 12.63
C ASP A 92 3.34 -17.37 11.15
N GLU A 93 2.21 -16.93 10.58
CA GLU A 93 2.06 -16.62 9.17
C GLU A 93 0.99 -15.54 8.90
N VAL A 94 1.24 -14.67 7.91
CA VAL A 94 0.33 -13.61 7.46
C VAL A 94 0.15 -13.70 5.95
N LYS A 95 -1.11 -13.79 5.49
CA LYS A 95 -1.43 -13.68 4.06
C LYS A 95 -1.56 -12.21 3.68
N ALA A 96 -0.85 -11.79 2.64
CA ALA A 96 -0.99 -10.44 2.11
C ALA A 96 -0.76 -10.42 0.60
N LYS A 97 -1.50 -9.54 -0.09
CA LYS A 97 -1.20 -9.12 -1.45
C LYS A 97 -0.41 -7.82 -1.37
N PHE A 98 0.53 -7.62 -2.28
CA PHE A 98 1.25 -6.36 -2.35
C PHE A 98 1.50 -5.92 -3.80
N THR A 99 1.75 -4.63 -4.00
CA THR A 99 2.23 -4.05 -5.27
C THR A 99 3.41 -3.16 -4.94
N ILE A 100 4.45 -3.20 -5.77
CA ILE A 100 5.60 -2.29 -5.67
C ILE A 100 5.67 -1.46 -6.95
N SER A 101 5.75 -0.15 -6.81
CA SER A 101 5.81 0.79 -7.93
C SER A 101 6.94 1.79 -7.77
N LEU A 102 7.65 2.08 -8.86
CA LEU A 102 8.56 3.21 -8.92
C LEU A 102 7.71 4.48 -9.02
N LEU A 103 8.12 5.54 -8.32
CA LEU A 103 7.47 6.84 -8.44
C LEU A 103 8.28 7.76 -9.34
N ASP A 104 7.58 8.54 -10.16
CA ASP A 104 8.17 9.69 -10.85
C ASP A 104 8.39 10.85 -9.86
N GLN A 105 8.94 11.96 -10.36
CA GLN A 105 9.24 13.14 -9.54
C GLN A 105 7.99 13.87 -9.04
N ALA A 106 6.83 13.65 -9.66
CA ALA A 106 5.55 14.15 -9.19
C ALA A 106 4.90 13.22 -8.16
N GLY A 107 5.53 12.08 -7.83
CA GLY A 107 5.02 11.09 -6.89
C GLY A 107 4.02 10.11 -7.50
N ASN A 108 3.86 10.08 -8.82
CA ASN A 108 2.95 9.16 -9.50
C ASN A 108 3.64 7.83 -9.83
N PRO A 109 2.93 6.69 -9.76
CA PRO A 109 3.48 5.42 -10.20
C PRO A 109 3.86 5.43 -11.69
N VAL A 110 5.09 5.00 -12.00
CA VAL A 110 5.56 4.83 -13.38
C VAL A 110 5.01 3.51 -13.94
N PRO A 111 4.14 3.52 -14.98
CA PRO A 111 3.40 2.33 -15.40
C PRO A 111 4.25 1.10 -15.74
N SER A 112 5.42 1.29 -16.38
CA SER A 112 6.34 0.20 -16.74
C SER A 112 7.05 -0.45 -15.55
N TYR A 113 7.08 0.24 -14.40
CA TYR A 113 7.74 -0.20 -13.16
C TYR A 113 6.75 -0.40 -12.03
N ILE A 114 5.51 -0.76 -12.37
CA ILE A 114 4.55 -1.35 -11.43
C ILE A 114 4.72 -2.86 -11.49
N ARG A 115 4.86 -3.48 -10.33
CA ARG A 115 4.91 -4.94 -10.18
C ARG A 115 3.80 -5.36 -9.23
N HIS A 116 2.80 -6.01 -9.80
CA HIS A 116 1.69 -6.58 -9.04
C HIS A 116 2.13 -7.92 -8.46
N GLY A 117 2.06 -8.04 -7.13
CA GLY A 117 2.23 -9.29 -6.43
C GLY A 117 0.92 -10.07 -6.39
N GLY A 118 1.03 -11.39 -6.38
CA GLY A 118 -0.05 -12.28 -5.97
C GLY A 118 -0.33 -12.20 -4.47
N MET A 119 -1.28 -13.00 -4.00
CA MET A 119 -1.44 -13.27 -2.58
C MET A 119 -0.30 -14.17 -2.12
N TRP A 120 0.45 -13.75 -1.11
CA TRP A 120 1.57 -14.49 -0.56
C TRP A 120 1.38 -14.73 0.92
N THR A 121 1.86 -15.87 1.40
CA THR A 121 2.04 -16.13 2.83
C THR A 121 3.44 -15.67 3.24
N PHE A 122 3.50 -14.76 4.20
CA PHE A 122 4.72 -14.28 4.83
C PHE A 122 4.86 -14.96 6.19
N SER A 123 6.07 -15.43 6.52
CA SER A 123 6.39 -15.93 7.85
C SER A 123 7.59 -15.18 8.41
N HIS A 124 7.61 -14.95 9.72
CA HIS A 124 8.81 -14.41 10.36
C HIS A 124 9.95 -15.45 10.49
N LYS A 125 9.65 -16.76 10.40
CA LYS A 125 10.66 -17.81 10.56
C LYS A 125 11.78 -17.63 9.52
N GLN A 126 13.03 -17.61 9.98
CA GLN A 126 14.19 -17.43 9.09
C GLN A 126 14.21 -18.51 8.01
N GLY A 127 14.20 -18.10 6.74
CA GLY A 127 14.17 -18.98 5.57
C GLY A 127 13.63 -18.27 4.32
N GLY A 128 13.57 -18.98 3.18
CA GLY A 128 13.14 -18.44 1.88
C GLY A 128 11.72 -17.86 1.82
N ASN A 129 10.92 -17.99 2.89
CA ASN A 129 9.55 -17.49 3.00
C ASN A 129 9.40 -16.18 3.79
N ALA A 130 10.51 -15.57 4.25
CA ALA A 130 10.46 -14.38 5.09
C ALA A 130 10.27 -13.06 4.32
N ALA A 131 10.54 -13.06 3.02
CA ALA A 131 10.45 -11.87 2.18
C ALA A 131 9.87 -12.22 0.80
N ARG A 132 9.11 -11.30 0.22
CA ARG A 132 8.57 -11.41 -1.15
C ARG A 132 8.80 -10.11 -1.90
N GLY A 133 9.20 -10.20 -3.15
CA GLY A 133 9.61 -9.04 -3.91
C GLY A 133 10.18 -9.42 -5.27
N TYR A 134 10.97 -8.50 -5.82
CA TYR A 134 11.45 -8.59 -7.20
C TYR A 134 12.96 -8.39 -7.20
N SER A 135 13.69 -9.46 -7.55
CA SER A 135 15.15 -9.44 -7.71
C SER A 135 15.59 -8.51 -8.86
N ASP A 136 14.72 -8.27 -9.83
CA ASP A 136 14.94 -7.52 -11.06
C ASP A 136 13.94 -6.37 -11.21
N PHE A 137 13.60 -5.70 -10.11
CA PHE A 137 12.58 -4.65 -10.07
C PHE A 137 12.78 -3.57 -11.17
N ILE A 138 13.99 -3.02 -11.24
CA ILE A 138 14.41 -2.09 -12.30
C ILE A 138 15.90 -2.27 -12.59
N ARG A 139 16.28 -2.21 -13.88
CA ARG A 139 17.69 -2.18 -14.27
C ARG A 139 18.30 -0.87 -13.81
N ARG A 140 19.53 -0.93 -13.30
CA ARG A 140 20.25 0.23 -12.78
C ARG A 140 20.38 1.34 -13.82
N SER A 141 20.74 0.99 -15.05
CA SER A 141 20.85 1.95 -16.16
C SER A 141 19.56 2.72 -16.38
N ASP A 142 18.42 2.02 -16.34
CA ASP A 142 17.12 2.63 -16.61
C ASP A 142 16.72 3.55 -15.46
N LEU A 143 17.01 3.14 -14.22
CA LEU A 143 16.81 3.95 -13.02
C LEU A 143 17.65 5.24 -13.07
N GLU A 144 18.96 5.11 -13.29
CA GLU A 144 19.92 6.22 -13.27
C GLU A 144 19.67 7.22 -14.40
N ASN A 145 19.33 6.75 -15.60
CA ASN A 145 19.13 7.63 -16.75
C ASN A 145 17.84 8.47 -16.66
N HIS A 146 16.80 7.96 -15.99
CA HIS A 146 15.45 8.54 -16.10
C HIS A 146 14.85 9.00 -14.76
N TYR A 147 15.13 8.30 -13.67
CA TYR A 147 14.33 8.41 -12.45
C TYR A 147 15.12 8.87 -11.22
N VAL A 148 16.45 8.79 -11.24
CA VAL A 148 17.28 9.45 -10.22
C VAL A 148 17.41 10.94 -10.56
N LYS A 149 16.98 11.80 -9.65
CA LYS A 149 17.15 13.26 -9.71
C LYS A 149 17.69 13.76 -8.39
N ASP A 150 18.70 14.62 -8.44
CA ASP A 150 19.42 15.14 -7.25
C ASP A 150 19.86 14.04 -6.28
N ASP A 151 20.30 12.90 -6.85
CA ASP A 151 20.69 11.69 -6.11
C ASP A 151 19.54 11.04 -5.30
N VAL A 152 18.31 11.21 -5.78
CA VAL A 152 17.09 10.68 -5.15
C VAL A 152 16.19 9.93 -6.12
N PHE A 153 15.61 8.83 -5.63
CA PHE A 153 14.43 8.19 -6.22
C PHE A 153 13.48 7.67 -5.13
N SER A 154 12.27 7.26 -5.49
CA SER A 154 11.28 6.76 -4.54
C SER A 154 10.52 5.55 -5.06
N VAL A 155 10.16 4.65 -4.14
CA VAL A 155 9.39 3.44 -4.41
C VAL A 155 8.19 3.42 -3.46
N ARG A 156 7.01 3.11 -3.98
CA ARG A 156 5.80 2.88 -3.20
C ARG A 156 5.53 1.38 -3.09
N CYS A 157 5.15 0.93 -1.91
CA CYS A 157 4.61 -0.39 -1.67
C CYS A 157 3.19 -0.27 -1.13
N ASP A 158 2.23 -0.85 -1.84
CA ASP A 158 0.85 -1.01 -1.40
C ASP A 158 0.65 -2.43 -0.89
N VAL A 159 0.04 -2.59 0.28
CA VAL A 159 -0.19 -3.88 0.93
C VAL A 159 -1.67 -4.01 1.26
N ALA A 160 -2.22 -5.19 0.98
CA ALA A 160 -3.59 -5.57 1.33
C ALA A 160 -3.57 -6.89 2.12
N VAL A 161 -4.08 -6.85 3.35
CA VAL A 161 -4.17 -7.99 4.26
C VAL A 161 -5.64 -8.38 4.39
N PRO A 162 -6.05 -9.61 3.98
CA PRO A 162 -7.41 -10.09 4.18
C PRO A 162 -7.78 -10.08 5.66
N LEU A 163 -8.96 -9.56 5.99
CA LEU A 163 -9.49 -9.62 7.35
C LEU A 163 -10.23 -10.95 7.51
N GLY A 164 -9.77 -11.81 8.43
CA GLY A 164 -10.38 -13.12 8.67
C GLY A 164 -11.82 -13.07 9.21
N LYS A 165 -12.31 -11.87 9.56
CA LYS A 165 -13.70 -11.56 9.91
C LYS A 165 -14.09 -10.24 9.27
N THR A 166 -15.27 -10.18 8.66
CA THR A 166 -15.85 -8.99 8.08
C THR A 166 -15.99 -7.91 9.16
N VAL A 167 -15.40 -6.73 8.95
CA VAL A 167 -15.54 -5.60 9.87
C VAL A 167 -16.55 -4.61 9.29
N THR A 168 -17.62 -4.35 10.03
CA THR A 168 -18.62 -3.34 9.67
C THR A 168 -18.33 -2.04 10.42
N LYS A 169 -18.30 -0.91 9.72
CA LYS A 169 -18.16 0.43 10.32
C LYS A 169 -19.25 1.35 9.82
N ALA A 170 -19.85 2.13 10.73
CA ALA A 170 -20.70 3.24 10.33
C ALA A 170 -19.85 4.31 9.62
N ILE A 171 -20.39 4.88 8.56
CA ILE A 171 -19.74 5.94 7.79
C ILE A 171 -20.69 7.13 7.62
N LEU A 172 -20.13 8.30 7.35
CA LEU A 172 -20.92 9.46 6.99
C LEU A 172 -21.60 9.22 5.63
N VAL A 173 -22.89 9.52 5.53
CA VAL A 173 -23.66 9.43 4.28
C VAL A 173 -23.01 10.25 3.15
N SER A 174 -22.39 11.38 3.48
CA SER A 174 -21.65 12.22 2.52
C SER A 174 -20.45 11.51 1.89
N ALA A 175 -19.87 10.50 2.56
CA ALA A 175 -18.77 9.71 2.04
C ALA A 175 -19.21 8.69 0.99
N VAL A 176 -20.50 8.30 0.96
CA VAL A 176 -21.06 7.37 -0.04
C VAL A 176 -21.03 7.97 -1.44
N ARG A 177 -21.24 9.30 -1.56
CA ARG A 177 -21.41 9.99 -2.85
C ARG A 177 -20.11 10.25 -3.62
N ARG A 178 -18.93 9.92 -3.06
CA ARG A 178 -17.62 10.09 -3.72
C ARG A 178 -17.10 8.82 -4.40
N GLY A 179 -17.89 7.75 -4.41
CA GLY A 179 -17.54 6.46 -4.98
C GLY A 179 -18.26 6.11 -6.29
N VAL A 180 -18.61 7.12 -7.12
CA VAL A 180 -19.09 6.93 -8.50
C VAL A 180 -18.14 7.63 -9.46
#